data_AF-A0A2N3G1M9-F1
#
_entry.id   AF-A0A2N3G1M9-F1
#
_cell.length_a   1.000
_cell.length_b   1.000
_cell.length_c   1.000
_cell.angle_alpha   90.00
_cell.angle_beta   90.00
_cell.angle_gamma   90.00
#
_symmetry.space_group_name_H-M   'P 1'
#
loop_
_entity.id
_entity.type
_entity.pdbx_description
1 polymer ?
#
loop_
_entity_poly.entity_id
_entity_poly.type
_entity_poly.pdbx_seq_one_letter_code
_entity_poly.pdbx_strand_id
1 'polypeptide(L)'
;MAIDTAQVARVSSLVSDLAAADVSGLSHDELLDAHAEVARLGRLTDTLLARFSAEIKQRSRPTMAGGGLARGAGFGDAETLISKVTGGSGAGSRRSIEAGDALGPVGPRDPRTGRVAAADAGVAAPAPSPKYPAIAAAALAGDLSVDAAGLIASGLNTVADRAPSDQVHALERALVAQAKTLTAQEVRRMVARAIARFDEQGVRERERRNRDARYLTWSEDHTGMV
;
A
#
# COMPACT_ATOMS: atom_id res chain seq x y z
N MET A 1 11.19 10.34 -14.51
CA MET A 1 10.90 9.79 -15.85
C MET A 1 9.38 9.66 -15.98
N ALA A 2 8.76 10.32 -16.97
CA ALA A 2 7.33 10.17 -17.21
C ALA A 2 7.08 8.88 -18.01
N ILE A 3 6.07 8.10 -17.63
CA ILE A 3 5.66 6.90 -18.37
C ILE A 3 4.88 7.37 -19.60
N ASP A 4 5.35 7.02 -20.78
CA ASP A 4 4.70 7.38 -22.05
C ASP A 4 3.65 6.33 -22.45
N THR A 5 2.48 6.79 -22.89
CA THR A 5 1.39 5.94 -23.38
C THR A 5 1.85 5.03 -24.52
N ALA A 6 2.75 5.50 -25.39
CA ALA A 6 3.26 4.66 -26.49
C ALA A 6 4.12 3.49 -25.97
N GLN A 7 4.81 3.64 -24.84
CA GLN A 7 5.54 2.54 -24.21
C GLN A 7 4.58 1.46 -23.69
N VAL A 8 3.50 1.88 -23.01
CA VAL A 8 2.48 0.95 -22.50
C VAL A 8 1.78 0.21 -23.64
N ALA A 9 1.45 0.90 -24.73
CA ALA A 9 0.83 0.30 -25.91
C ALA A 9 1.71 -0.79 -26.56
N ARG A 10 3.03 -0.55 -26.67
CA ARG A 10 3.96 -1.56 -27.20
C ARG A 10 4.01 -2.83 -26.34
N VAL A 11 4.09 -2.68 -25.02
CA VAL A 11 4.07 -3.83 -24.11
C VAL A 11 2.74 -4.57 -24.21
N SER A 12 1.62 -3.85 -24.26
CA SER A 12 0.30 -4.47 -24.43
C SER A 12 0.19 -5.28 -25.72
N SER A 13 0.76 -4.80 -26.83
CA SER A 13 0.76 -5.54 -28.10
C SER A 13 1.51 -6.87 -27.97
N LEU A 14 2.71 -6.85 -27.37
CA LEU A 14 3.51 -8.06 -27.16
C LEU A 14 2.76 -9.09 -26.30
N VAL A 15 2.10 -8.63 -25.23
CA VAL A 15 1.33 -9.51 -24.34
C VAL A 15 0.10 -10.08 -25.06
N SER A 16 -0.57 -9.28 -25.90
CA SER A 16 -1.70 -9.75 -26.72
C SER A 16 -1.28 -10.86 -27.68
N ASP A 17 -0.11 -10.73 -28.32
CA ASP A 17 0.42 -11.76 -29.22
C ASP A 17 0.71 -13.07 -28.47
N LEU A 18 1.32 -12.97 -27.28
CA LEU A 18 1.56 -14.14 -26.41
C LEU A 18 0.26 -14.79 -25.92
N ALA A 19 -0.75 -13.99 -25.58
CA ALA A 19 -2.04 -14.48 -25.10
C ALA A 19 -2.84 -15.23 -26.18
N ALA A 20 -2.52 -15.03 -27.46
CA ALA A 20 -3.15 -15.72 -28.58
C ALA A 20 -2.46 -17.06 -28.93
N ALA A 21 -1.30 -17.36 -28.35
CA ALA A 21 -0.58 -18.61 -28.62
C ALA A 21 -1.27 -19.83 -27.98
N ASP A 22 -1.22 -20.97 -28.66
CA ASP A 22 -1.68 -22.24 -28.09
C ASP A 22 -0.67 -22.78 -27.07
N VAL A 23 -1.16 -23.09 -25.87
CA VAL A 23 -0.37 -23.63 -24.75
C VAL A 23 -0.58 -25.13 -24.56
N SER A 24 -1.47 -25.76 -25.33
CA SER A 24 -1.85 -27.17 -25.16
C SER A 24 -0.72 -28.15 -25.49
N GLY A 25 0.27 -27.71 -26.28
CA GLY A 25 1.46 -28.50 -26.64
C GLY A 25 2.60 -28.44 -25.64
N LEU A 26 2.50 -27.65 -24.56
CA LEU A 26 3.56 -27.54 -23.56
C LEU A 26 3.63 -28.81 -22.69
N SER A 27 4.86 -29.22 -22.35
CA SER A 27 5.07 -30.22 -21.30
C SER A 27 4.67 -29.68 -19.92
N HIS A 28 4.55 -30.56 -18.92
CA HIS A 28 4.19 -30.15 -17.56
C HIS A 28 5.19 -29.14 -16.97
N ASP A 29 6.48 -29.35 -17.17
CA ASP A 29 7.53 -28.46 -16.62
C ASP A 29 7.51 -27.10 -17.33
N GLU A 30 7.42 -27.09 -18.68
CA GLU A 30 7.30 -25.85 -19.46
C GLU A 30 6.05 -25.05 -19.09
N LEU A 31 4.92 -25.74 -18.86
CA LEU A 31 3.67 -25.11 -18.46
C LEU A 31 3.79 -24.44 -17.08
N LEU A 32 4.42 -25.11 -16.11
CA LEU A 32 4.60 -24.57 -14.77
C LEU A 32 5.57 -23.38 -14.75
N ASP A 33 6.68 -23.47 -15.49
CA ASP A 33 7.67 -22.40 -15.62
C ASP A 33 7.06 -21.18 -16.32
N ALA A 34 6.38 -21.38 -17.46
CA ALA A 34 5.68 -20.31 -18.17
C ALA A 34 4.59 -19.67 -17.31
N HIS A 35 3.81 -20.49 -16.58
CA HIS A 35 2.78 -19.99 -15.67
C HIS A 35 3.37 -19.12 -14.54
N ALA A 36 4.51 -19.50 -13.97
CA ALA A 36 5.18 -18.71 -12.95
C ALA A 36 5.64 -17.34 -13.47
N GLU A 37 6.21 -17.28 -14.67
CA GLU A 37 6.64 -16.04 -15.32
C GLU A 37 5.45 -15.14 -15.71
N VAL A 38 4.38 -15.72 -16.26
CA VAL A 38 3.15 -14.97 -16.57
C VAL A 38 2.51 -14.43 -15.29
N ALA A 39 2.49 -15.20 -14.21
CA ALA A 39 2.01 -14.72 -12.92
C ALA A 39 2.85 -13.56 -12.38
N ARG A 40 4.17 -13.58 -12.57
CA ARG A 40 5.06 -12.47 -12.21
C ARG A 40 4.79 -11.22 -13.07
N LEU A 41 4.61 -11.39 -14.38
CA LEU A 41 4.20 -10.31 -15.29
C LEU A 41 2.86 -9.69 -14.88
N GLY A 42 1.88 -10.51 -14.49
CA GLY A 42 0.60 -10.05 -13.96
C GLY A 42 0.78 -9.16 -12.73
N ARG A 43 1.59 -9.59 -11.74
CA ARG A 43 1.88 -8.80 -10.54
C ARG A 43 2.57 -7.47 -10.84
N LEU A 44 3.48 -7.43 -11.81
CA LEU A 44 4.14 -6.19 -12.24
C LEU A 44 3.15 -5.23 -12.91
N THR A 45 2.25 -5.76 -13.74
CA THR A 45 1.19 -4.99 -14.40
C THR A 45 0.19 -4.44 -13.39
N ASP A 46 -0.25 -5.27 -12.44
CA ASP A 46 -1.10 -4.84 -11.34
C ASP A 46 -0.42 -3.78 -10.48
N THR A 47 0.89 -3.92 -10.22
CA THR A 47 1.68 -2.93 -9.48
C THR A 47 1.71 -1.59 -10.22
N LEU A 48 1.87 -1.61 -11.54
CA LEU A 48 1.76 -0.41 -12.37
C LEU A 48 0.37 0.22 -12.22
N LEU A 49 -0.69 -0.57 -12.39
CA LEU A 49 -2.07 -0.12 -12.21
C LEU A 49 -2.30 0.48 -10.82
N ALA A 50 -1.81 -0.16 -9.76
CA ALA A 50 -1.92 0.31 -8.38
C ALA A 50 -1.34 1.72 -8.20
N ARG A 51 -0.17 1.99 -8.79
CA ARG A 51 0.45 3.33 -8.76
C ARG A 51 -0.43 4.38 -9.43
N PHE A 52 -1.05 4.06 -10.57
CA PHE A 52 -2.02 4.95 -11.22
C PHE A 52 -3.29 5.11 -10.39
N SER A 53 -3.84 4.03 -9.83
CA SER A 53 -5.02 4.02 -8.97
C SER A 53 -4.86 4.93 -7.76
N ALA A 54 -3.71 4.88 -7.08
CA ALA A 54 -3.42 5.77 -5.96
C ALA A 54 -3.30 7.23 -6.37
N GLU A 55 -2.68 7.53 -7.52
CA GLU A 55 -2.59 8.89 -8.04
C GLU A 55 -3.97 9.44 -8.44
N ILE A 56 -4.82 8.61 -9.06
CA ILE A 56 -6.23 8.94 -9.35
C ILE A 56 -6.97 9.24 -8.06
N LYS A 57 -6.83 8.39 -7.02
CA LYS A 57 -7.45 8.62 -5.71
C LYS A 57 -6.99 9.94 -5.11
N GLN A 58 -5.70 10.23 -5.17
CA GLN A 58 -5.12 11.46 -4.64
C GLN A 58 -5.70 12.69 -5.34
N ARG A 59 -5.79 12.67 -6.67
CA ARG A 59 -6.33 13.77 -7.48
C ARG A 59 -7.85 13.87 -7.46
N SER A 60 -8.53 12.90 -6.88
CA SER A 60 -10.00 12.87 -6.74
C SER A 60 -10.47 13.23 -5.33
N ARG A 61 -9.59 13.76 -4.48
CA ARG A 61 -9.96 14.21 -3.12
C ARG A 61 -10.97 15.36 -3.20
N PRO A 62 -11.96 15.45 -2.28
CA PRO A 62 -12.94 16.53 -2.28
C PRO A 62 -12.34 17.93 -2.13
N THR A 63 -11.15 18.04 -1.54
CA THR A 63 -10.41 19.30 -1.36
C THR A 63 -9.80 19.84 -2.65
N MET A 64 -9.84 19.06 -3.74
CA MET A 64 -9.30 19.46 -5.03
C MET A 64 -10.21 20.47 -5.73
N ALA A 65 -9.60 21.46 -6.39
CA ALA A 65 -10.34 22.44 -7.19
C ALA A 65 -11.21 21.73 -8.27
N GLY A 66 -12.43 22.22 -8.49
CA GLY A 66 -13.35 21.63 -9.47
C GLY A 66 -13.93 20.26 -9.09
N GLY A 67 -13.83 19.85 -7.82
CA GLY A 67 -14.40 18.57 -7.34
C GLY A 67 -13.52 17.34 -7.57
N GLY A 68 -12.30 17.53 -8.10
CA GLY A 68 -11.32 16.47 -8.31
C GLY A 68 -11.49 15.67 -9.61
N LEU A 69 -10.46 14.89 -9.94
CA LEU A 69 -10.32 14.16 -11.20
C LEU A 69 -11.53 13.26 -11.51
N ALA A 70 -11.98 12.44 -10.56
CA ALA A 70 -13.09 11.53 -10.79
C ALA A 70 -14.39 12.25 -11.16
N ARG A 71 -14.73 13.34 -10.44
CA ARG A 71 -15.94 14.12 -10.74
C ARG A 71 -15.83 14.84 -12.08
N GLY A 72 -14.66 15.40 -12.39
CA GLY A 72 -14.39 15.99 -13.70
C GLY A 72 -14.53 15.00 -14.86
N ALA A 73 -14.28 13.71 -14.60
CA ALA A 73 -14.50 12.61 -15.53
C ALA A 73 -15.92 12.01 -15.51
N GLY A 74 -16.86 12.58 -14.73
CA GLY A 74 -18.25 12.14 -14.66
C GLY A 74 -18.53 10.99 -13.66
N PHE A 75 -17.59 10.68 -12.76
CA PHE A 75 -17.74 9.63 -11.77
C PHE A 75 -17.99 10.20 -10.37
N GLY A 76 -18.73 9.47 -9.53
CA GLY A 76 -19.00 9.87 -8.14
C GLY A 76 -17.74 9.90 -7.27
N ASP A 77 -16.83 8.95 -7.49
CA ASP A 77 -15.56 8.83 -6.78
C ASP A 77 -14.49 8.08 -7.61
N ALA A 78 -13.26 8.06 -7.11
CA ALA A 78 -12.14 7.37 -7.74
C ALA A 78 -12.31 5.84 -7.78
N GLU A 79 -12.96 5.24 -6.77
CA GLU A 79 -13.10 3.78 -6.70
C GLU A 79 -13.99 3.28 -7.84
N THR A 80 -15.08 4.01 -8.10
CA THR A 80 -16.03 3.81 -9.21
C THR A 80 -15.38 4.06 -10.56
N LEU A 81 -14.56 5.11 -10.69
CA LEU A 81 -13.81 5.36 -11.91
C LEU A 81 -12.87 4.19 -12.21
N ILE A 82 -12.08 3.76 -11.23
CA ILE A 82 -11.08 2.69 -11.40
C ILE A 82 -11.77 1.36 -11.71
N SER A 83 -12.86 1.01 -11.01
CA SER A 83 -13.58 -0.25 -11.28
C SER A 83 -14.18 -0.25 -12.67
N LYS A 84 -14.74 0.88 -13.12
CA LYS A 84 -15.31 1.00 -14.47
C LYS A 84 -14.25 0.85 -15.56
N VAL A 85 -13.08 1.46 -15.40
CA VAL A 85 -11.98 1.39 -16.37
C VAL A 85 -11.34 0.01 -16.42
N THR A 86 -11.15 -0.62 -15.26
CA THR A 86 -10.49 -1.94 -15.15
C THR A 86 -11.43 -3.11 -15.41
N GLY A 87 -12.75 -2.87 -15.44
CA GLY A 87 -13.76 -3.94 -15.44
C GLY A 87 -13.84 -4.74 -14.13
N GLY A 88 -13.17 -4.26 -13.07
CA GLY A 88 -13.04 -4.95 -11.79
C GLY A 88 -14.14 -4.64 -10.78
N SER A 89 -13.97 -5.16 -9.56
CA SER A 89 -14.85 -4.86 -8.42
C SER A 89 -14.36 -3.65 -7.62
N GLY A 90 -15.26 -3.00 -6.88
CA GLY A 90 -14.87 -1.93 -5.94
C GLY A 90 -13.84 -2.39 -4.90
N ALA A 91 -13.97 -3.62 -4.40
CA ALA A 91 -12.98 -4.22 -3.50
C ALA A 91 -11.60 -4.36 -4.17
N GLY A 92 -11.55 -4.70 -5.46
CA GLY A 92 -10.30 -4.72 -6.25
C GLY A 92 -9.72 -3.32 -6.42
N SER A 93 -10.55 -2.34 -6.78
CA SER A 93 -10.14 -0.92 -6.88
C SER A 93 -9.56 -0.42 -5.56
N ARG A 94 -10.20 -0.72 -4.44
CA ARG A 94 -9.73 -0.29 -3.11
C ARG A 94 -8.37 -0.90 -2.76
N ARG A 95 -8.17 -2.20 -3.02
CA ARG A 95 -6.85 -2.85 -2.82
C ARG A 95 -5.78 -2.27 -3.72
N SER A 96 -6.11 -1.99 -4.98
CA SER A 96 -5.22 -1.31 -5.93
C SER A 96 -4.81 0.08 -5.44
N ILE A 97 -5.75 0.87 -4.91
CA ILE A 97 -5.49 2.17 -4.31
C ILE A 97 -4.58 2.04 -3.07
N GLU A 98 -4.90 1.12 -2.16
CA GLU A 98 -4.15 0.92 -0.91
C GLU A 98 -2.69 0.47 -1.18
N ALA A 99 -2.51 -0.48 -2.10
CA ALA A 99 -1.19 -0.89 -2.55
C ALA A 99 -0.46 0.29 -3.20
N GLY A 100 -1.11 1.03 -4.09
CA GLY A 100 -0.49 2.19 -4.73
C GLY A 100 -0.08 3.29 -3.75
N ASP A 101 -0.87 3.54 -2.69
CA ASP A 101 -0.52 4.50 -1.64
C ASP A 101 0.72 4.06 -0.87
N ALA A 102 0.88 2.76 -0.62
CA ALA A 102 2.08 2.19 0.01
C ALA A 102 3.35 2.40 -0.83
N LEU A 103 3.22 2.29 -2.16
CA LEU A 103 4.28 2.52 -3.12
C LEU A 103 4.55 4.00 -3.37
N GLY A 104 3.57 4.85 -3.06
CA GLY A 104 3.57 6.26 -3.38
C GLY A 104 4.64 7.03 -2.59
N PRO A 105 5.17 8.11 -3.18
CA PRO A 105 6.09 8.99 -2.49
C PRO A 105 5.41 9.68 -1.30
N VAL A 106 6.10 9.69 -0.15
CA VAL A 106 5.75 10.53 1.00
C VAL A 106 6.40 11.90 0.80
N GLY A 107 5.59 12.96 0.82
CA GLY A 107 6.10 14.32 0.76
C GLY A 107 5.01 15.36 0.52
N PRO A 108 5.39 16.66 0.57
CA PRO A 108 4.48 17.75 0.28
C PRO A 108 3.91 17.64 -1.13
N ARG A 109 2.59 17.82 -1.24
CA ARG A 109 1.88 17.87 -2.52
C ARG A 109 1.25 19.23 -2.68
N ASP A 110 1.25 19.73 -3.91
CA ASP A 110 0.55 20.95 -4.27
C ASP A 110 -0.95 20.75 -3.98
N PRO A 111 -1.57 21.59 -3.12
CA PRO A 111 -2.97 21.44 -2.75
C PRO A 111 -3.94 21.70 -3.91
N ARG A 112 -3.51 22.40 -4.97
CA ARG A 112 -4.33 22.67 -6.16
C ARG A 112 -4.29 21.53 -7.17
N THR A 113 -3.09 21.03 -7.45
CA THR A 113 -2.88 20.01 -8.52
C THR A 113 -2.73 18.60 -8.00
N GLY A 114 -2.51 18.42 -6.69
CA GLY A 114 -2.26 17.13 -6.05
C GLY A 114 -0.91 16.52 -6.39
N ARG A 115 -0.11 17.20 -7.23
CA ARG A 115 1.19 16.73 -7.68
C ARG A 115 2.20 16.86 -6.55
N VAL A 116 3.10 15.90 -6.44
CA VAL A 116 4.28 16.05 -5.57
C VAL A 116 5.06 17.26 -6.07
N ALA A 117 5.41 18.18 -5.17
CA ALA A 117 6.23 19.33 -5.52
C ALA A 117 7.51 18.82 -6.18
N ALA A 118 7.83 19.33 -7.38
CA ALA A 118 9.14 19.06 -7.95
C ALA A 118 10.16 19.67 -6.99
N ALA A 119 11.17 18.90 -6.58
CA ALA A 119 12.33 19.49 -5.95
C ALA A 119 12.85 20.59 -6.90
N ASP A 120 12.91 21.83 -6.42
CA ASP A 120 13.47 22.93 -7.20
C ASP A 120 14.84 22.50 -7.74
N ALA A 121 15.10 22.81 -9.03
CA ALA A 121 16.24 22.33 -9.80
C ALA A 121 17.63 22.86 -9.34
N GLY A 122 17.80 23.13 -8.05
CA GLY A 122 19.04 23.63 -7.44
C GLY A 122 19.36 23.04 -6.06
N VAL A 123 18.48 22.24 -5.45
CA VAL A 123 18.78 21.50 -4.23
C VAL A 123 18.46 20.03 -4.50
N ALA A 124 19.46 19.16 -4.38
CA ALA A 124 19.26 17.72 -4.46
C ALA A 124 18.40 17.26 -3.27
N ALA A 125 17.09 17.47 -3.36
CA ALA A 125 16.16 16.89 -2.40
C ALA A 125 16.30 15.36 -2.51
N PRO A 126 16.37 14.63 -1.39
CA PRO A 126 16.41 13.19 -1.42
C PRO A 126 15.23 12.67 -2.24
N ALA A 127 15.49 11.68 -3.10
CA ALA A 127 14.45 11.08 -3.93
C ALA A 127 13.26 10.69 -3.04
N PRO A 128 12.02 11.01 -3.44
CA PRO A 128 10.89 10.87 -2.55
C PRO A 128 10.72 9.39 -2.20
N SER A 129 10.82 9.09 -0.90
CA SER A 129 10.79 7.72 -0.40
C SER A 129 9.37 7.16 -0.42
N PRO A 130 9.18 5.89 -0.81
CA PRO A 130 7.90 5.21 -0.66
C PRO A 130 7.43 5.22 0.80
N LYS A 131 6.11 5.25 1.01
CA LYS A 131 5.52 5.16 2.36
C LYS A 131 5.90 3.88 3.08
N TYR A 132 5.92 2.77 2.35
CA TYR A 132 6.33 1.46 2.83
C TYR A 132 7.40 0.89 1.89
N PRO A 133 8.70 1.11 2.18
CA PRO A 133 9.81 0.74 1.29
C PRO A 133 9.92 -0.76 0.97
N ALA A 134 9.65 -1.64 1.93
CA ALA A 134 9.70 -3.09 1.72
C ALA A 134 8.53 -3.58 0.87
N ILE A 135 7.33 -3.03 1.07
CA ILE A 135 6.18 -3.31 0.19
C ILE A 135 6.51 -2.86 -1.24
N ALA A 136 7.05 -1.64 -1.38
CA ALA A 136 7.38 -1.08 -2.68
C ALA A 136 8.44 -1.89 -3.41
N ALA A 137 9.52 -2.27 -2.74
CA ALA A 137 10.57 -3.09 -3.31
C ALA A 137 10.03 -4.45 -3.80
N ALA A 138 9.23 -5.14 -2.97
CA ALA A 138 8.69 -6.46 -3.33
C ALA A 138 7.66 -6.38 -4.48
N ALA A 139 6.79 -5.37 -4.48
CA ALA A 139 5.83 -5.17 -5.57
C ALA A 139 6.52 -4.82 -6.89
N LEU A 140 7.49 -3.90 -6.87
CA LEU A 140 8.26 -3.51 -8.06
C LEU A 140 9.16 -4.62 -8.60
N ALA A 141 9.58 -5.57 -7.75
CA ALA A 141 10.27 -6.78 -8.17
C ALA A 141 9.35 -7.86 -8.76
N GLY A 142 8.03 -7.74 -8.58
CA GLY A 142 7.06 -8.77 -8.96
C GLY A 142 7.01 -9.94 -7.96
N ASP A 143 7.48 -9.76 -6.73
CA ASP A 143 7.47 -10.78 -5.67
C ASP A 143 6.19 -10.74 -4.82
N LEU A 144 5.44 -9.65 -4.88
CA LEU A 144 4.26 -9.41 -4.06
C LEU A 144 3.08 -9.00 -4.93
N SER A 145 1.93 -9.65 -4.75
CA SER A 145 0.70 -9.27 -5.45
C SER A 145 0.12 -7.97 -4.89
N VAL A 146 -0.65 -7.25 -5.70
CA VAL A 146 -1.35 -6.04 -5.26
C VAL A 146 -2.33 -6.32 -4.12
N ASP A 147 -2.99 -7.47 -4.14
CA ASP A 147 -3.88 -7.88 -3.06
C ASP A 147 -3.13 -8.03 -1.73
N ALA A 148 -1.97 -8.70 -1.74
CA ALA A 148 -1.14 -8.85 -0.56
C ALA A 148 -0.55 -7.50 -0.10
N ALA A 149 -0.04 -6.69 -1.02
CA ALA A 149 0.47 -5.36 -0.74
C ALA A 149 -0.58 -4.45 -0.11
N GLY A 150 -1.80 -4.42 -0.67
CA GLY A 150 -2.92 -3.64 -0.13
C GLY A 150 -3.34 -4.09 1.27
N LEU A 151 -3.44 -5.41 1.49
CA LEU A 151 -3.76 -5.97 2.81
C LEU A 151 -2.73 -5.59 3.87
N ILE A 152 -1.44 -5.72 3.56
CA ILE A 152 -0.35 -5.36 4.47
C ILE A 152 -0.37 -3.85 4.73
N ALA A 153 -0.46 -3.04 3.68
CA ALA A 153 -0.50 -1.58 3.79
C ALA A 153 -1.68 -1.08 4.63
N SER A 154 -2.87 -1.66 4.41
CA SER A 154 -4.08 -1.37 5.18
C SER A 154 -3.87 -1.70 6.66
N GLY A 155 -3.32 -2.88 6.97
CA GLY A 155 -2.96 -3.26 8.33
C GLY A 155 -1.95 -2.30 8.97
N LEU A 156 -0.87 -1.96 8.28
CA LEU A 156 0.15 -1.02 8.78
C LEU A 156 -0.42 0.39 9.02
N ASN A 157 -1.33 0.87 8.17
CA ASN A 157 -1.99 2.16 8.37
C ASN A 157 -2.79 2.21 9.69
N THR A 158 -3.32 1.08 10.19
CA THR A 158 -4.02 1.06 11.48
C THR A 158 -3.09 1.22 12.69
N VAL A 159 -1.80 0.89 12.54
CA VAL A 159 -0.80 1.00 13.62
C VAL A 159 0.09 2.23 13.48
N ALA A 160 0.19 2.81 12.28
CA ALA A 160 1.07 3.93 11.96
C ALA A 160 0.90 5.15 12.89
N ASP A 161 -0.33 5.47 13.28
CA ASP A 161 -0.62 6.63 14.15
C ASP A 161 -0.27 6.38 15.64
N ARG A 162 -0.03 5.12 16.03
CA ARG A 162 0.08 4.68 17.42
C ARG A 162 1.46 4.13 17.78
N ALA A 163 2.35 4.03 16.80
CA ALA A 163 3.65 3.39 16.90
C ALA A 163 4.75 4.28 16.29
N PRO A 164 5.98 4.25 16.81
CA PRO A 164 7.09 4.94 16.17
C PRO A 164 7.40 4.30 14.81
N SER A 165 7.86 5.12 13.86
CA SER A 165 8.03 4.74 12.45
C SER A 165 8.97 3.53 12.26
N ASP A 166 10.01 3.42 13.09
CA ASP A 166 10.95 2.30 13.09
C ASP A 166 10.27 0.95 13.37
N GLN A 167 9.35 0.89 14.34
CA GLN A 167 8.57 -0.30 14.67
C GLN A 167 7.61 -0.67 13.53
N VAL A 168 6.97 0.32 12.91
CA VAL A 168 6.08 0.10 11.76
C VAL A 168 6.87 -0.49 10.59
N HIS A 169 8.05 0.05 10.28
CA HIS A 169 8.90 -0.48 9.22
C HIS A 169 9.53 -1.84 9.56
N ALA A 170 9.75 -2.15 10.84
CA ALA A 170 10.15 -3.50 11.26
C ALA A 170 9.03 -4.52 11.02
N LEU A 171 7.80 -4.17 11.40
CA LEU A 171 6.61 -4.99 11.15
C LEU A 171 6.36 -5.16 9.64
N GLU A 172 6.52 -4.08 8.87
CA GLU A 172 6.43 -4.09 7.41
C GLU A 172 7.36 -5.14 6.80
N ARG A 173 8.67 -5.08 7.13
CA ARG A 173 9.66 -6.04 6.62
C ARG A 173 9.30 -7.49 6.96
N ALA A 174 8.84 -7.73 8.20
CA ALA A 174 8.45 -9.06 8.64
C ALA A 174 7.23 -9.61 7.88
N LEU A 175 6.20 -8.77 7.68
CA LEU A 175 5.00 -9.16 6.93
C LEU A 175 5.30 -9.41 5.45
N VAL A 176 6.11 -8.55 4.83
CA VAL A 176 6.50 -8.71 3.42
C VAL A 176 7.33 -9.97 3.20
N ALA A 177 8.27 -10.28 4.09
CA ALA A 177 9.09 -11.49 3.98
C ALA A 177 8.23 -12.77 4.00
N GLN A 178 7.20 -12.82 4.85
CA GLN A 178 6.27 -13.95 4.92
C GLN A 178 5.30 -14.00 3.74
N ALA A 179 4.84 -12.84 3.25
CA ALA A 179 3.80 -12.77 2.23
C ALA A 179 4.20 -13.34 0.86
N LYS A 180 5.50 -13.39 0.53
CA LYS A 180 6.00 -13.83 -0.79
C LYS A 180 5.57 -15.25 -1.18
N THR A 181 5.30 -16.11 -0.19
CA THR A 181 4.94 -17.52 -0.42
C THR A 181 3.49 -17.84 -0.02
N LEU A 182 2.68 -16.81 0.26
CA LEU A 182 1.34 -16.98 0.81
C LEU A 182 0.28 -16.54 -0.20
N THR A 183 -0.87 -17.20 -0.14
CA THR A 183 -2.08 -16.74 -0.82
C THR A 183 -2.61 -15.45 -0.18
N ALA A 184 -3.39 -14.66 -0.92
CA ALA A 184 -3.99 -13.44 -0.39
C ALA A 184 -4.85 -13.67 0.87
N GLN A 185 -5.51 -14.83 0.97
CA GLN A 185 -6.30 -15.20 2.14
C GLN A 185 -5.42 -15.48 3.37
N GLU A 186 -4.28 -16.15 3.18
CA GLU A 186 -3.30 -16.39 4.25
C GLU A 186 -2.64 -15.09 4.69
N VAL A 187 -2.28 -14.21 3.74
CA VAL A 187 -1.78 -12.86 4.05
C VAL A 187 -2.79 -12.08 4.90
N ARG A 188 -4.08 -12.11 4.54
CA ARG A 188 -5.14 -11.46 5.33
C ARG A 188 -5.14 -11.96 6.78
N ARG A 189 -5.09 -13.29 6.98
CA ARG A 189 -5.08 -13.91 8.32
C ARG A 189 -3.79 -13.55 9.08
N MET A 190 -2.65 -13.56 8.40
CA MET A 190 -1.34 -13.21 8.96
C MET A 190 -1.32 -11.75 9.43
N VAL A 191 -1.77 -10.81 8.59
CA VAL A 191 -1.87 -9.39 8.94
C VAL A 191 -2.80 -9.22 10.13
N ALA A 192 -4.01 -9.79 10.11
CA ALA A 192 -4.94 -9.68 11.23
C ALA A 192 -4.34 -10.16 12.56
N ARG A 193 -3.63 -11.30 12.56
CA ARG A 193 -2.92 -11.82 13.75
C ARG A 193 -1.79 -10.90 14.20
N ALA A 194 -1.04 -10.34 13.26
CA ALA A 194 0.06 -9.44 13.58
C ALA A 194 -0.43 -8.14 14.22
N ILE A 195 -1.51 -7.54 13.69
CA ILE A 195 -2.12 -6.33 14.26
C ILE A 195 -2.71 -6.62 15.64
N ALA A 196 -3.42 -7.73 15.82
CA ALA A 196 -3.96 -8.11 17.14
C ALA A 196 -2.85 -8.24 18.21
N ARG A 197 -1.73 -8.88 17.87
CA ARG A 197 -0.56 -8.98 18.77
C ARG A 197 0.05 -7.61 19.09
N PHE A 198 0.13 -6.73 18.09
CA PHE A 198 0.62 -5.37 18.28
C PHE A 198 -0.27 -4.59 19.25
N ASP A 199 -1.59 -4.70 19.08
CA ASP A 199 -2.57 -4.04 19.95
C ASP A 199 -2.49 -4.56 21.41
N GLU A 200 -2.34 -5.87 21.61
CA GLU A 200 -2.13 -6.47 22.94
C GLU A 200 -0.88 -5.91 23.63
N GLN A 201 0.24 -5.80 22.91
CA GLN A 201 1.47 -5.23 23.44
C GLN A 201 1.27 -3.75 23.83
N GLY A 202 0.61 -2.96 22.96
CA GLY A 202 0.30 -1.57 23.25
C GLY A 202 -0.64 -1.38 24.44
N VAL A 203 -1.59 -2.31 24.69
CA VAL A 203 -2.41 -2.32 25.91
C VAL A 203 -1.52 -2.60 27.13
N ARG A 204 -0.71 -3.66 27.11
CA ARG A 204 0.17 -4.02 28.25
C ARG A 204 1.15 -2.90 28.61
N GLU A 205 1.73 -2.23 27.63
CA GLU A 205 2.64 -1.11 27.88
C GLU A 205 1.94 0.10 28.50
N ARG A 206 0.69 0.38 28.10
CA ARG A 206 -0.14 1.42 28.71
C ARG A 206 -0.52 1.05 30.14
N GLU A 207 -0.93 -0.20 30.39
CA GLU A 207 -1.24 -0.68 31.73
C GLU A 207 -0.03 -0.62 32.65
N ARG A 208 1.16 -1.00 32.16
CA ARG A 208 2.42 -0.86 32.91
C ARG A 208 2.69 0.61 33.24
N ARG A 209 2.65 1.51 32.25
CA ARG A 209 2.83 2.95 32.48
C ARG A 209 1.84 3.52 33.49
N ASN A 210 0.56 3.13 33.40
CA ASN A 210 -0.47 3.57 34.34
C ASN A 210 -0.22 3.01 35.74
N ARG A 211 0.28 1.77 35.85
CA ARG A 211 0.65 1.16 37.12
C ARG A 211 1.85 1.87 37.75
N ASP A 212 2.87 2.16 36.96
CA ASP A 212 4.09 2.85 37.41
C ASP A 212 3.81 4.31 37.79
N ALA A 213 2.84 4.96 37.13
CA ALA A 213 2.41 6.32 37.44
C ALA A 213 1.42 6.43 38.62
N ARG A 214 0.98 5.30 39.20
CA ARG A 214 0.15 5.32 40.42
C ARG A 214 1.03 5.68 41.60
N TYR A 215 0.77 6.84 42.19
CA TYR A 215 1.30 7.21 43.49
C TYR A 215 0.14 7.43 44.47
N LEU A 216 0.39 7.14 45.73
CA LEU A 216 -0.46 7.54 46.84
C LEU A 216 0.31 8.60 47.61
N THR A 217 -0.19 9.83 47.62
CA THR A 217 0.34 10.85 48.53
C THR A 217 -0.39 10.73 49.85
N TRP A 218 0.37 10.44 50.89
CA TRP A 218 -0.11 10.37 52.27
C TRP A 218 0.52 11.53 53.03
N SER A 219 -0.30 12.41 53.59
CA SER A 219 0.18 13.57 54.34
C SER A 219 -0.59 13.70 55.63
N GLU A 220 0.14 13.81 56.74
CA GLU A 220 -0.39 14.07 58.07
C GLU A 220 -0.49 15.59 58.29
N ASP A 221 -1.60 16.05 58.84
CA ASP A 221 -1.82 17.45 59.15
C ASP A 221 -1.11 17.88 60.44
N HIS A 222 -1.09 19.18 60.72
CA HIS A 222 -0.50 19.75 61.95
C HIS A 222 -1.14 19.28 63.28
N THR A 223 -2.25 18.55 63.22
CA THR A 223 -2.92 17.96 64.40
C THR A 223 -2.56 16.48 64.61
N GLY A 224 -1.70 15.91 63.76
CA GLY A 224 -1.34 14.49 63.80
C GLY A 224 -2.42 13.58 63.21
N MET A 225 -3.30 14.14 62.38
CA MET A 225 -4.38 13.41 61.72
C MET A 225 -4.05 13.23 60.24
N VAL A 226 -4.46 12.09 59.70
CA VAL A 226 -4.10 11.55 58.38
C VAL A 226 -5.27 11.64 57.42
#